data_AF-A0A2H0IN93-F1
#
_entry.id   AF-A0A2H0IN93-F1
#
_cell.length_a   1.000
_cell.length_b   1.000
_cell.length_c   1.000
_cell.angle_alpha   90.00
_cell.angle_beta   90.00
_cell.angle_gamma   90.00
#
_symmetry.space_group_name_H-M   'P 1'
#
loop_
_entity.id
_entity.type
_entity.pdbx_description
1 polymer ?
#
loop_
_entity_poly.entity_id
_entity_poly.type
_entity_poly.pdbx_seq_one_letter_code
_entity_poly.pdbx_strand_id
1 'polypeptide(L)'
;MNNFVIINLQAITGTIGIIIGFRWWIKPRLNKLTIQDALLPFVFLNVFRYLGLSFMAKEQFYDGFPTEFLTTVGLLDFITAVLAIVTAIALKNKWSFAIPLVWLFNIVGFGDLITAFPQFFGLKLYDQNLGFIWLTFITYGLAAFLSHIYIFSRLFQNLKKK
;
A
#
# COMPACT_ATOMS: atom_id res chain seq x y z
N MET A 1 7.58 3.08 27.86
CA MET A 1 6.59 3.40 26.82
C MET A 1 6.08 2.08 26.27
N ASN A 2 4.76 1.85 26.19
CA ASN A 2 4.24 0.56 25.68
C ASN A 2 4.28 0.49 24.15
N ASN A 3 4.16 -0.72 23.60
CA ASN A 3 4.25 -0.95 22.16
C ASN A 3 3.20 -0.17 21.36
N PHE A 4 1.98 -0.06 21.89
CA PHE A 4 0.92 0.75 21.29
C PHE A 4 1.32 2.22 21.10
N VAL A 5 1.94 2.85 22.10
CA VAL A 5 2.40 4.24 21.99
C VAL A 5 3.58 4.33 21.01
N ILE A 6 4.51 3.38 21.06
CA ILE A 6 5.69 3.35 20.16
C ILE A 6 5.25 3.26 18.70
N ILE A 7 4.39 2.31 18.35
CA ILE A 7 3.97 2.10 16.95
C ILE A 7 3.20 3.30 16.41
N ASN A 8 2.35 3.92 17.23
CA ASN A 8 1.57 5.10 16.83
C ASN A 8 2.47 6.33 16.65
N LEU A 9 3.43 6.56 17.55
CA LEU A 9 4.41 7.65 17.37
C LEU A 9 5.21 7.46 16.09
N GLN A 10 5.72 6.26 15.84
CA GLN A 10 6.44 5.95 14.61
C GLN A 10 5.57 6.13 13.37
N ALA A 11 4.31 5.67 13.40
CA ALA A 11 3.38 5.82 12.29
C ALA A 11 3.06 7.29 12.00
N ILE A 12 2.83 8.11 13.03
CA ILE A 12 2.56 9.54 12.89
C ILE A 12 3.80 10.24 12.32
N THR A 13 4.97 10.05 12.92
CA THR A 13 6.21 10.69 12.45
C THR A 13 6.57 10.24 11.04
N GLY A 14 6.45 8.94 10.73
CA GLY A 14 6.66 8.39 9.40
C GLY A 14 5.69 8.96 8.37
N THR A 15 4.40 9.02 8.70
CA THR A 15 3.36 9.62 7.84
C THR A 15 3.67 11.09 7.53
N ILE A 16 4.05 11.87 8.54
CA ILE A 16 4.45 13.27 8.35
C ILE A 16 5.64 13.36 7.39
N GLY A 17 6.69 12.56 7.61
CA GLY A 17 7.86 12.50 6.75
C GLY A 17 7.51 12.17 5.29
N ILE A 18 6.68 11.14 5.08
CA ILE A 18 6.22 10.73 3.75
C ILE A 18 5.39 11.85 3.09
N ILE A 19 4.47 12.49 3.82
CA ILE A 19 3.65 13.58 3.28
C ILE A 19 4.50 14.78 2.89
N ILE A 20 5.44 15.19 3.75
CA ILE A 20 6.37 16.29 3.46
C ILE A 20 7.17 15.96 2.20
N GLY A 21 7.78 14.77 2.16
CA GLY A 21 8.61 14.38 1.04
C GLY A 21 7.82 14.28 -0.27
N PHE A 22 6.60 13.74 -0.19
CA PHE A 22 5.68 13.72 -1.30
C PHE A 22 5.31 15.13 -1.79
N ARG A 23 4.98 16.06 -0.89
CA ARG A 23 4.57 17.42 -1.24
C ARG A 23 5.71 18.25 -1.84
N TRP A 24 6.92 18.13 -1.32
CA TRP A 24 8.04 18.96 -1.72
C TRP A 24 8.77 18.42 -2.96
N TRP A 25 8.99 17.11 -3.03
CA TRP A 25 9.77 16.53 -4.12
C TRP A 25 8.91 15.87 -5.19
N ILE A 26 7.87 15.12 -4.82
CA ILE A 26 7.17 14.25 -5.78
C ILE A 26 6.03 15.00 -6.49
N LYS A 27 5.08 15.56 -5.74
CA LYS A 27 3.85 16.20 -6.27
C LYS A 27 4.11 17.29 -7.33
N PRO A 28 5.09 18.22 -7.18
CA PRO A 28 5.32 19.28 -8.17
C PRO A 28 5.75 18.73 -9.53
N ARG A 29 6.48 17.61 -9.55
CA ARG A 29 6.94 16.94 -10.78
C ARG A 29 5.79 16.21 -11.47
N LEU A 30 4.97 15.50 -10.70
CA LEU A 30 3.82 14.75 -11.23
C LEU A 30 2.74 15.61 -11.84
N ASN A 31 2.55 16.84 -11.34
CA ASN A 31 1.54 17.76 -11.88
C ASN A 31 1.79 18.15 -13.34
N LYS A 32 3.02 18.01 -13.83
CA LYS A 32 3.41 18.30 -15.22
C LYS A 32 3.22 17.10 -16.15
N LEU A 33 2.95 15.92 -15.60
CA LEU A 33 2.84 14.67 -16.35
C LEU A 33 1.39 14.39 -16.75
N THR A 34 1.22 13.56 -17.80
CA THR A 34 -0.09 12.99 -18.12
C THR A 34 -0.59 12.16 -16.95
N ILE A 35 -1.91 11.92 -16.87
CA ILE A 35 -2.45 11.10 -15.78
C ILE A 35 -1.81 9.71 -15.73
N GLN A 36 -1.58 9.07 -16.87
CA GLN A 36 -1.01 7.72 -16.91
C GLN A 36 0.43 7.72 -16.38
N ASP A 37 1.25 8.67 -16.81
CA ASP A 37 2.64 8.81 -16.36
C ASP A 37 2.71 9.19 -14.86
N ALA A 38 1.77 10.01 -14.38
CA ALA A 38 1.71 10.41 -12.98
C ALA A 38 1.30 9.27 -12.03
N LEU A 39 0.49 8.33 -12.50
CA LEU A 39 0.00 7.19 -11.70
C LEU A 39 1.02 6.03 -11.65
N LEU A 40 1.81 5.86 -12.71
CA LEU A 40 2.76 4.76 -12.85
C LEU A 40 3.67 4.52 -11.63
N PRO A 41 4.35 5.53 -11.03
CA PRO A 41 5.23 5.27 -9.89
C PRO A 41 4.48 4.76 -8.65
N PHE A 42 3.23 5.18 -8.44
CA PHE A 42 2.42 4.72 -7.30
C PHE A 42 1.88 3.33 -7.52
N VAL A 43 1.46 3.00 -8.75
CA VAL A 43 1.10 1.63 -9.09
C VAL A 43 2.33 0.72 -8.94
N PHE A 44 3.49 1.16 -9.42
CA PHE A 44 4.73 0.39 -9.33
C PHE A 44 5.17 0.12 -7.89
N LEU A 45 5.00 1.09 -6.97
CA LEU A 45 5.27 0.88 -5.54
C LEU A 45 4.52 -0.34 -4.97
N ASN A 46 3.30 -0.58 -5.46
CA ASN A 46 2.45 -1.67 -5.01
C ASN A 46 2.78 -3.02 -5.68
N VAL A 47 3.69 -3.05 -6.65
CA VAL A 47 4.23 -4.33 -7.18
C VAL A 47 4.93 -5.10 -6.08
N PHE A 48 5.63 -4.42 -5.17
CA PHE A 48 6.34 -5.07 -4.06
C PHE A 48 5.43 -5.66 -2.98
N ARG A 49 4.10 -5.56 -3.12
CA ARG A 49 3.17 -6.18 -2.18
C ARG A 49 3.24 -7.71 -2.19
N TYR A 50 3.89 -8.34 -3.18
CA TYR A 50 4.19 -9.78 -3.13
C TYR A 50 4.98 -10.19 -1.87
N LEU A 51 5.67 -9.24 -1.23
CA LEU A 51 6.35 -9.45 0.05
C LEU A 51 5.40 -9.91 1.18
N GLY A 52 4.09 -9.65 1.06
CA GLY A 52 3.07 -10.18 1.97
C GLY A 52 2.98 -11.71 2.00
N LEU A 53 3.49 -12.42 0.97
CA LEU A 53 3.63 -13.88 1.01
C LEU A 53 4.56 -14.36 2.14
N SER A 54 5.41 -13.49 2.70
CA SER A 54 6.19 -13.79 3.90
C SER A 54 5.32 -14.16 5.11
N PHE A 55 4.06 -13.72 5.14
CA PHE A 55 3.08 -14.09 6.17
C PHE A 55 2.71 -15.57 6.17
N MET A 56 2.94 -16.25 5.04
CA MET A 56 2.66 -17.68 4.87
C MET A 56 3.94 -18.52 4.84
N ALA A 57 5.12 -17.89 4.88
CA ALA A 57 6.39 -18.59 4.84
C ALA A 57 6.68 -19.25 6.19
N LYS A 58 7.19 -20.48 6.14
CA LYS A 58 7.58 -21.22 7.35
C LYS A 58 8.60 -20.42 8.16
N GLU A 59 8.48 -20.48 9.47
CA GLU A 59 9.41 -19.87 10.45
C GLU A 59 9.48 -18.33 10.42
N GLN A 60 8.68 -17.64 9.59
CA GLN A 60 8.61 -16.17 9.62
C GLN A 60 7.78 -15.63 10.78
N PHE A 61 6.84 -16.43 11.29
CA PHE A 61 5.98 -16.08 12.42
C PHE A 61 6.07 -17.16 13.49
N TYR A 62 6.05 -16.71 14.74
CA TYR A 62 6.04 -17.59 15.91
C TYR A 62 4.66 -18.21 16.13
N ASP A 63 4.62 -19.33 16.84
CA ASP A 63 3.39 -19.95 17.28
C ASP A 63 2.55 -18.96 18.12
N GLY A 64 1.30 -18.74 17.73
CA GLY A 64 0.38 -17.80 18.39
C GLY A 64 -0.17 -16.67 17.53
N PHE A 65 0.35 -16.47 16.31
CA PHE A 65 -0.27 -15.54 15.35
C PHE A 65 -1.57 -16.12 14.74
N PRO A 66 -2.56 -15.26 14.43
CA PRO A 66 -3.79 -15.69 13.78
C PRO A 66 -3.52 -16.07 12.32
N THR A 67 -3.30 -17.37 12.07
CA THR A 67 -2.92 -17.91 10.75
C THR A 67 -3.91 -17.55 9.64
N GLU A 68 -5.21 -17.52 9.95
CA GLU A 68 -6.25 -17.13 9.00
C GLU A 68 -6.10 -15.67 8.55
N PHE A 69 -5.82 -14.76 9.48
CA PHE A 69 -5.56 -13.35 9.17
C PHE A 69 -4.30 -13.20 8.32
N LEU A 70 -3.19 -13.82 8.73
CA LEU A 70 -1.91 -13.77 8.00
C LEU A 70 -2.04 -14.33 6.56
N THR A 71 -2.76 -15.44 6.42
CA THR A 71 -3.02 -16.05 5.10
C THR A 71 -3.87 -15.14 4.24
N THR A 72 -4.93 -14.56 4.80
CA THR A 72 -5.83 -13.65 4.08
C THR A 72 -5.08 -12.42 3.57
N VAL A 73 -4.34 -11.74 4.45
CA VAL A 73 -3.56 -10.56 4.08
C VAL A 73 -2.49 -10.93 3.05
N GLY A 74 -1.75 -12.02 3.25
CA GLY A 74 -0.70 -12.44 2.31
C GLY A 74 -1.22 -12.74 0.90
N LEU A 75 -2.40 -13.38 0.80
CA LEU A 75 -3.04 -13.64 -0.49
C LEU A 75 -3.57 -12.36 -1.14
N LEU A 76 -4.20 -11.46 -0.39
CA LEU A 76 -4.71 -10.18 -0.91
C LEU A 76 -3.57 -9.26 -1.37
N ASP A 77 -2.46 -9.25 -0.62
CA ASP A 77 -1.21 -8.57 -0.99
C ASP A 77 -0.66 -9.09 -2.31
N PHE A 78 -0.62 -10.41 -2.48
CA PHE A 78 -0.16 -11.05 -3.72
C PHE A 78 -1.08 -10.74 -4.91
N ILE A 79 -2.40 -10.83 -4.73
CA ILE A 79 -3.38 -10.46 -5.76
C ILE A 79 -3.19 -9.00 -6.16
N THR A 80 -3.01 -8.12 -5.18
CA THR A 80 -2.78 -6.69 -5.41
C THR A 80 -1.47 -6.45 -6.17
N ALA A 81 -0.41 -7.20 -5.85
CA ALA A 81 0.87 -7.13 -6.56
C ALA A 81 0.74 -7.56 -8.03
N VAL A 82 0.04 -8.66 -8.31
CA VAL A 82 -0.22 -9.12 -9.68
C VAL A 82 -1.01 -8.07 -10.46
N LEU A 83 -2.07 -7.52 -9.86
CA LEU A 83 -2.85 -6.42 -10.46
C LEU A 83 -1.97 -5.18 -10.70
N ALA A 84 -1.09 -4.84 -9.77
CA ALA A 84 -0.16 -3.72 -9.90
C ALA A 84 0.81 -3.92 -11.07
N ILE A 85 1.36 -5.13 -11.27
CA ILE A 85 2.26 -5.46 -12.39
C ILE A 85 1.53 -5.25 -13.71
N VAL A 86 0.35 -5.86 -13.88
CA VAL A 86 -0.45 -5.74 -15.11
C VAL A 86 -0.81 -4.28 -15.37
N THR A 87 -1.22 -3.55 -14.33
CA THR A 87 -1.59 -2.13 -14.42
C THR A 87 -0.39 -1.25 -14.78
N ALA A 88 0.79 -1.51 -14.20
CA ALA A 88 2.02 -0.76 -14.50
C ALA A 88 2.44 -0.94 -15.95
N ILE A 89 2.37 -2.16 -16.48
CA ILE A 89 2.63 -2.46 -17.90
C ILE A 89 1.62 -1.71 -18.79
N ALA A 90 0.33 -1.79 -18.47
CA ALA A 90 -0.71 -1.10 -19.22
C ALA A 90 -0.52 0.43 -19.24
N LEU A 91 -0.15 1.02 -18.10
CA LEU A 91 0.17 2.44 -17.99
C LEU A 91 1.41 2.83 -18.78
N LYS A 92 2.49 2.04 -18.69
CA LYS A 92 3.75 2.31 -19.41
C LYS A 92 3.56 2.27 -20.92
N ASN A 93 2.75 1.34 -21.41
CA ASN A 93 2.45 1.17 -22.83
C ASN A 93 1.27 2.03 -23.32
N LYS A 94 0.70 2.86 -22.44
CA LYS A 94 -0.42 3.76 -22.72
C LYS A 94 -1.65 3.08 -23.32
N TRP A 95 -1.97 1.89 -22.84
CA TRP A 95 -3.14 1.14 -23.29
C TRP A 95 -4.45 1.89 -23.01
N SER A 96 -5.43 1.75 -23.89
CA SER A 96 -6.74 2.43 -23.78
C SER A 96 -7.49 2.07 -22.49
N PHE A 97 -7.29 0.86 -21.98
CA PHE A 97 -7.92 0.34 -20.77
C PHE A 97 -7.05 0.48 -19.50
N ALA A 98 -5.92 1.22 -19.56
CA ALA A 98 -5.05 1.39 -18.40
C ALA A 98 -5.74 2.06 -17.22
N ILE A 99 -6.56 3.10 -17.46
CA ILE A 99 -7.27 3.81 -16.38
C ILE A 99 -8.31 2.92 -15.67
N PRO A 100 -9.17 2.16 -16.37
CA PRO A 100 -10.00 1.13 -15.76
C PRO A 100 -9.22 0.10 -14.91
N LEU A 101 -8.05 -0.35 -15.39
CA LEU A 101 -7.20 -1.26 -14.60
C LEU A 101 -6.69 -0.60 -13.32
N VAL A 102 -6.28 0.68 -13.37
CA VAL A 102 -5.89 1.41 -12.16
C VAL A 102 -7.04 1.46 -11.17
N TRP A 103 -8.29 1.69 -11.61
CA TRP A 103 -9.45 1.63 -10.71
C TRP A 103 -9.58 0.27 -10.02
N LEU A 104 -9.54 -0.82 -10.80
CA LEU A 104 -9.65 -2.18 -10.26
C LEU A 104 -8.55 -2.47 -9.23
N PHE A 105 -7.29 -2.26 -9.62
CA PHE A 105 -6.13 -2.39 -8.74
C PHE A 105 -6.29 -1.55 -7.46
N ASN A 106 -6.69 -0.29 -7.60
CA ASN A 106 -6.73 0.65 -6.49
C ASN A 106 -7.87 0.32 -5.52
N ILE A 107 -9.02 -0.16 -6.01
CA ILE A 107 -10.14 -0.60 -5.16
C ILE A 107 -9.76 -1.87 -4.39
N VAL A 108 -9.20 -2.88 -5.07
CA VAL A 108 -8.79 -4.14 -4.43
C VAL A 108 -7.70 -3.89 -3.38
N GLY A 109 -6.62 -3.21 -3.76
CA GLY A 109 -5.48 -2.98 -2.87
C GLY A 109 -5.77 -2.03 -1.71
N PHE A 110 -6.64 -1.03 -1.92
CA PHE A 110 -7.04 -0.14 -0.83
C PHE A 110 -8.07 -0.79 0.09
N GLY A 111 -8.99 -1.60 -0.46
CA GLY A 111 -9.96 -2.36 0.32
C GLY A 111 -9.26 -3.28 1.33
N ASP A 112 -8.26 -4.03 0.86
CA ASP A 112 -7.42 -4.86 1.73
C ASP A 112 -6.76 -4.05 2.87
N LEU A 113 -6.14 -2.91 2.56
CA LEU A 113 -5.49 -2.11 3.60
C LEU A 113 -6.49 -1.57 4.63
N ILE A 114 -7.67 -1.10 4.21
CA ILE A 114 -8.70 -0.60 5.13
C ILE A 114 -9.22 -1.71 6.04
N THR A 115 -9.21 -2.98 5.61
CA THR A 115 -9.60 -4.11 6.45
C THR A 115 -8.45 -4.60 7.33
N ALA A 116 -7.24 -4.70 6.78
CA ALA A 116 -6.07 -5.26 7.44
C ALA A 116 -5.56 -4.37 8.57
N PHE A 117 -5.53 -3.03 8.38
CA PHE A 117 -5.05 -2.09 9.40
C PHE A 117 -5.89 -2.18 10.70
N PRO A 118 -7.22 -2.04 10.70
CA PRO A 118 -8.03 -2.18 11.90
C PRO A 118 -7.92 -3.56 12.54
N GLN A 119 -7.90 -4.63 11.74
CA GLN A 119 -7.75 -5.99 12.24
C GLN A 119 -6.40 -6.19 12.95
N PHE A 120 -5.30 -5.65 12.38
CA PHE A 120 -3.98 -5.67 13.01
C PHE A 120 -3.99 -5.04 14.42
N PHE A 121 -4.66 -3.90 14.58
CA PHE A 121 -4.79 -3.25 15.89
C PHE A 121 -5.77 -3.98 16.82
N GLY A 122 -6.87 -4.51 16.29
CA GLY A 122 -7.87 -5.27 17.06
C GLY A 122 -7.32 -6.58 17.62
N LEU A 123 -6.47 -7.26 16.84
CA LEU A 123 -5.75 -8.47 17.25
C LEU A 123 -4.49 -8.18 18.09
N LYS A 124 -4.19 -6.90 18.33
CA LYS A 124 -3.01 -6.43 19.06
C LYS A 124 -1.71 -7.06 18.55
N LEU A 125 -1.57 -7.17 17.24
CA LEU A 125 -0.37 -7.78 16.64
C LEU A 125 0.89 -6.95 16.91
N TYR A 126 0.75 -5.67 17.25
CA TYR A 126 1.83 -4.82 17.76
C TYR A 126 2.36 -5.25 19.15
N ASP A 127 1.68 -6.13 19.88
CA ASP A 127 2.21 -6.73 21.12
C ASP A 127 2.93 -8.06 20.87
N GLN A 128 2.93 -8.54 19.62
CA GLN A 128 3.59 -9.78 19.21
C GLN A 128 5.00 -9.52 18.65
N ASN A 129 5.79 -10.58 18.53
CA ASN A 129 7.14 -10.50 17.96
C ASN A 129 7.09 -10.37 16.43
N LEU A 130 6.92 -9.14 15.94
CA LEU A 130 6.85 -8.82 14.51
C LEU A 130 8.22 -8.74 13.82
N GLY A 131 9.32 -8.65 14.56
CA GLY A 131 10.66 -8.48 13.97
C GLY A 131 10.72 -7.36 12.92
N PHE A 132 11.22 -7.67 11.73
CA PHE A 132 11.36 -6.71 10.63
C PHE A 132 10.00 -6.25 10.03
N ILE A 133 8.94 -7.06 10.16
CA ILE A 133 7.60 -6.72 9.66
C ILE A 133 7.07 -5.46 10.35
N TRP A 134 7.49 -5.21 11.60
CA TRP A 134 7.21 -3.95 12.28
C TRP A 134 7.61 -2.74 11.44
N LEU A 135 8.86 -2.73 10.95
CA LEU A 135 9.41 -1.65 10.15
C LEU A 135 8.71 -1.56 8.79
N THR A 136 8.45 -2.70 8.15
CA THR A 136 7.70 -2.74 6.89
C THR A 136 6.31 -2.11 7.05
N PHE A 137 5.60 -2.40 8.14
CA PHE A 137 4.28 -1.87 8.42
C PHE A 137 4.28 -0.34 8.59
N ILE A 138 5.15 0.21 9.43
CA ILE A 138 5.22 1.66 9.71
C ILE A 138 5.90 2.49 8.61
N THR A 139 6.47 1.85 7.59
CA THR A 139 7.11 2.57 6.47
C THR A 139 6.45 2.24 5.14
N TYR A 140 6.69 1.04 4.61
CA TYR A 140 6.15 0.57 3.34
C TYR A 140 4.62 0.51 3.36
N GLY A 141 4.02 -0.03 4.43
CA GLY A 141 2.56 -0.11 4.58
C GLY A 141 1.89 1.27 4.52
N LEU A 142 2.44 2.24 5.24
CA LEU A 142 1.95 3.63 5.21
C LEU A 142 2.17 4.30 3.84
N ALA A 143 3.33 4.07 3.21
CA ALA A 143 3.60 4.58 1.88
C ALA A 143 2.63 4.01 0.83
N ALA A 144 2.35 2.70 0.89
CA ALA A 144 1.37 2.04 0.04
C ALA A 144 -0.04 2.60 0.29
N PHE A 145 -0.46 2.76 1.54
CA PHE A 145 -1.75 3.35 1.89
C PHE A 145 -1.93 4.77 1.33
N LEU A 146 -0.95 5.65 1.55
CA LEU A 146 -0.97 7.01 1.02
C LEU A 146 -0.90 7.05 -0.52
N SER A 147 -0.23 6.08 -1.14
CA SER A 147 -0.19 5.94 -2.59
C SER A 147 -1.60 5.70 -3.17
N HIS A 148 -2.39 4.82 -2.55
CA HIS A 148 -3.76 4.54 -2.98
C HIS A 148 -4.69 5.76 -2.87
N ILE A 149 -4.54 6.54 -1.78
CA ILE A 149 -5.29 7.80 -1.61
C ILE A 149 -4.95 8.79 -2.73
N TYR A 150 -3.66 8.94 -3.04
CA TYR A 150 -3.24 9.84 -4.10
C TYR A 150 -3.75 9.39 -5.48
N ILE A 151 -3.70 8.09 -5.77
CA ILE A 151 -4.26 7.51 -6.99
C ILE A 151 -5.75 7.84 -7.11
N PHE A 152 -6.56 7.59 -6.07
CA PHE A 152 -7.98 7.96 -6.09
C PHE A 152 -8.17 9.45 -6.38
N SER A 153 -7.43 10.32 -5.67
CA SER A 153 -7.50 11.76 -5.88
C SER A 153 -7.27 12.15 -7.35
N ARG A 154 -6.28 11.54 -8.01
CA ARG A 154 -5.98 11.78 -9.43
C ARG A 154 -7.04 11.20 -10.37
N LEU A 155 -7.56 10.01 -10.08
CA LEU A 155 -8.63 9.40 -10.86
C LEU A 155 -9.92 10.23 -10.81
N PHE A 156 -10.33 10.68 -9.64
CA PHE A 156 -11.50 11.55 -9.48
C PHE A 156 -11.33 12.92 -10.16
N GLN A 157 -10.13 13.51 -10.08
CA GLN A 157 -9.83 14.75 -10.81
C GLN A 157 -9.92 14.58 -12.32
N ASN A 158 -9.56 13.41 -12.85
CA ASN A 158 -9.65 13.11 -14.28
C ASN A 158 -11.09 12.98 -14.76
N LEU A 159 -11.98 12.40 -13.93
CA LEU A 159 -13.40 12.30 -14.24
C LEU A 159 -14.05 13.68 -14.34
N LYS A 160 -13.64 14.65 -13.52
CA LYS A 160 -14.18 16.03 -13.55
C LYS A 160 -13.71 16.88 -14.73
N LYS A 161 -12.66 16.45 -15.44
CA LYS A 161 -12.08 17.19 -16.59
C LYS A 161 -12.60 16.70 -17.94
N LYS A 162 -13.29 15.56 -17.97
CA LYS A 162 -14.01 15.05 -19.13
C LYS A 162 -15.45 15.53 -19.06
#